data_AF-A0AA85FNX8-F1
#
_entry.id   AF-A0AA85FNX8-F1
#
_cell.length_a   1.000
_cell.length_b   1.000
_cell.length_c   1.000
_cell.angle_alpha   90.00
_cell.angle_beta   90.00
_cell.angle_gamma   90.00
#
_symmetry.space_group_name_H-M   'P 1'
#
loop_
_entity.id
_entity.type
_entity.pdbx_description
1 polymer ?
#
loop_
_entity_poly.entity_id
_entity_poly.type
_entity_poly.pdbx_seq_one_letter_code
_entity_poly.pdbx_strand_id
1 'polypeptide(L)'
;MKNGYPDRFIEKNMNRSSVDRKPSYSVPKKNLYISLEFKDDRTSDVIKNRLTTTIKRTFNAAKLRITFTSKNLFSVSIKDKLPRSVASMCIYQFTCSCGARYICRSQRSLSTRIREHIPVWFYKGEKKAIQSSIHEHLIDCNHSTDPQSDFKVVYMIHSNLPRFLRIKLLKIAEALTIHELKPELCVQKKYVLSLSLPWP
;
A
#
# COMPACT_ATOMS: atom_id res chain seq x y z
N MET A 1 -37.94 61.31 -14.72
CA MET A 1 -37.09 61.84 -15.80
C MET A 1 -37.40 61.06 -17.08
N LYS A 2 -38.08 61.69 -18.05
CA LYS A 2 -38.29 61.12 -19.39
C LYS A 2 -37.19 61.65 -20.30
N ASN A 3 -36.36 60.77 -20.83
CA ASN A 3 -35.38 61.05 -21.88
C ASN A 3 -36.12 61.62 -23.09
N GLY A 4 -35.98 62.92 -23.36
CA GLY A 4 -36.77 63.69 -24.35
C GLY A 4 -36.55 63.34 -25.83
N TYR A 5 -36.34 62.06 -26.14
CA TYR A 5 -36.26 61.54 -27.49
C TYR A 5 -37.61 60.98 -27.95
N PRO A 6 -38.00 61.21 -29.22
CA PRO A 6 -39.21 60.61 -29.78
C PRO A 6 -39.10 59.08 -29.80
N ASP A 7 -40.11 58.37 -29.31
CA ASP A 7 -40.09 56.90 -29.20
C ASP A 7 -39.78 56.20 -30.53
N ARG A 8 -40.28 56.76 -31.64
CA ARG A 8 -40.02 56.27 -33.01
C ARG A 8 -38.54 56.30 -33.39
N PHE A 9 -37.77 57.26 -32.85
CA PHE A 9 -36.33 57.33 -33.09
C PHE A 9 -35.58 56.24 -32.32
N ILE A 10 -36.02 55.95 -31.09
CA ILE A 10 -35.43 54.91 -30.24
C ILE A 10 -35.70 53.53 -30.84
N GLU A 11 -36.94 53.24 -31.24
CA GLU A 11 -37.30 51.95 -31.82
C GLU A 11 -36.61 51.69 -33.16
N LYS A 12 -36.42 52.73 -33.98
CA LYS A 12 -35.76 52.60 -35.29
C LYS A 12 -34.23 52.38 -35.18
N ASN A 13 -33.60 52.90 -34.12
CA ASN A 13 -32.16 52.78 -33.92
C ASN A 13 -31.77 51.74 -32.85
N MET A 14 -32.74 51.16 -32.15
CA MET A 14 -32.53 49.97 -31.34
C MET A 14 -32.27 48.79 -32.28
N ASN A 15 -30.98 48.51 -32.52
CA ASN A 15 -30.56 47.24 -33.10
C ASN A 15 -31.09 46.12 -32.20
N ARG A 16 -32.18 45.47 -32.63
CA ARG A 16 -32.57 44.16 -32.11
C ARG A 16 -31.46 43.20 -32.51
N SER A 17 -30.45 43.11 -31.64
CA SER A 17 -29.47 42.04 -31.71
C SER A 17 -30.24 40.77 -31.39
N SER A 18 -30.86 40.15 -32.41
CA SER A 18 -31.27 38.76 -32.34
C SER A 18 -29.97 37.97 -32.24
N VAL A 19 -29.48 37.81 -31.02
CA VAL A 19 -28.42 36.86 -30.74
C VAL A 19 -29.10 35.50 -30.87
N ASP A 20 -29.18 35.01 -32.09
CA ASP A 20 -29.41 33.59 -32.37
C ASP A 20 -28.20 32.87 -31.77
N ARG A 21 -28.29 32.58 -30.46
CA ARG A 21 -27.34 31.70 -29.79
C ARG A 21 -27.61 30.31 -30.33
N LYS A 22 -26.93 29.96 -31.43
CA LYS A 22 -26.85 28.57 -31.89
C LYS A 22 -26.57 27.70 -30.66
N PRO A 23 -27.32 26.61 -30.42
CA PRO A 23 -27.05 25.73 -29.31
C PRO A 23 -25.63 25.19 -29.47
N SER A 24 -24.71 25.68 -28.64
CA SER A 24 -23.36 25.14 -28.58
C SER A 24 -23.48 23.78 -27.89
N TYR A 25 -23.44 22.70 -28.65
CA TYR A 25 -23.30 21.35 -28.12
C TYR A 25 -21.86 21.19 -27.59
N SER A 26 -21.56 21.83 -26.46
CA SER A 26 -20.28 21.70 -25.80
C SER A 26 -20.31 20.48 -24.89
N VAL A 27 -19.55 19.45 -25.23
CA VAL A 27 -19.34 18.30 -24.34
C VAL A 27 -18.47 18.74 -23.17
N PRO A 28 -18.84 18.42 -21.91
CA PRO A 28 -17.99 18.74 -20.76
C PRO A 28 -16.61 18.07 -20.91
N LYS A 29 -15.55 18.86 -20.71
CA LYS A 29 -14.19 18.35 -20.90
C LYS A 29 -13.83 17.33 -19.82
N LYS A 30 -13.30 16.17 -20.23
CA LYS A 30 -12.78 15.15 -19.32
C LYS A 30 -11.40 15.56 -18.80
N ASN A 31 -11.19 15.51 -17.48
CA ASN A 31 -9.89 15.81 -16.89
C ASN A 31 -8.91 14.67 -17.14
N LEU A 32 -7.72 14.99 -17.65
CA LEU A 32 -6.60 14.07 -17.81
C LEU A 32 -5.48 14.50 -16.88
N TYR A 33 -4.93 13.57 -16.11
CA TYR A 33 -3.86 13.84 -15.15
C TYR A 33 -2.56 13.19 -15.60
N ILE A 34 -1.48 13.96 -15.60
CA ILE A 34 -0.12 13.48 -15.89
C ILE A 34 0.80 13.98 -14.78
N SER A 35 1.62 13.10 -14.21
CA SER A 35 2.67 13.46 -13.27
C SER A 35 4.03 13.32 -13.93
N LEU A 36 4.87 14.35 -13.79
CA LEU A 36 6.21 14.41 -14.38
C LEU A 36 7.22 14.83 -13.32
N GLU A 37 8.47 14.38 -13.47
CA GLU A 37 9.56 14.81 -12.59
C GLU A 37 9.90 16.28 -12.87
N PHE A 38 10.00 17.08 -11.81
CA PHE A 38 10.47 18.46 -11.89
C PHE A 38 11.99 18.48 -12.05
N LYS A 39 12.49 19.11 -13.12
CA LYS A 39 13.92 19.32 -13.33
C LYS A 39 14.31 20.77 -13.05
N ASP A 40 13.73 21.68 -13.82
CA ASP A 40 13.90 23.12 -13.68
C ASP A 40 12.66 23.83 -14.25
N ASP A 41 12.50 25.12 -13.93
CA ASP A 41 11.32 25.90 -14.35
C ASP A 41 11.18 25.99 -15.87
N ARG A 42 12.29 26.22 -16.58
CA ARG A 42 12.27 26.42 -18.04
C ARG A 42 11.82 25.16 -18.79
N THR A 43 12.38 24.01 -18.44
CA THR A 43 12.05 22.71 -19.02
C THR A 43 10.63 22.32 -18.65
N SER A 44 10.21 22.51 -17.40
CA SER A 44 8.84 22.27 -16.95
C SER A 44 7.82 23.11 -17.72
N ASP A 45 8.09 24.40 -17.95
CA ASP A 45 7.22 25.27 -18.72
C ASP A 45 7.15 24.89 -20.21
N VAL A 46 8.29 24.57 -20.82
CA VAL A 46 8.33 24.10 -22.22
C VAL A 46 7.54 22.81 -22.39
N ILE A 47 7.72 21.84 -21.48
CA ILE A 47 6.99 20.57 -21.50
C ILE A 47 5.49 20.81 -21.30
N LYS A 48 5.12 21.64 -20.33
CA LYS A 48 3.73 21.98 -20.04
C LYS A 48 3.05 22.64 -21.23
N ASN A 49 3.71 23.61 -21.86
CA ASN A 49 3.17 24.32 -23.02
C ASN A 49 3.03 23.40 -24.23
N ARG A 50 4.04 22.59 -24.53
CA ARG A 50 3.98 21.60 -25.62
C ARG A 50 2.85 20.60 -25.41
N LEU A 51 2.78 19.96 -24.25
CA LEU A 51 1.73 18.98 -23.95
C LEU A 51 0.33 19.60 -23.98
N THR A 52 0.16 20.78 -23.39
CA THR A 52 -1.13 21.48 -23.40
C THR A 52 -1.55 21.84 -24.80
N THR A 53 -0.62 22.28 -25.66
CA THR A 53 -0.89 22.65 -27.05
C THR A 53 -1.25 21.42 -27.89
N THR A 54 -0.49 20.34 -27.75
CA THR A 54 -0.76 19.08 -28.46
C THR A 54 -2.12 18.51 -28.08
N ILE A 55 -2.44 18.43 -26.78
CA ILE A 55 -3.74 17.89 -26.34
C ILE A 55 -4.90 18.78 -26.75
N LYS A 56 -4.75 20.10 -26.71
CA LYS A 56 -5.80 21.00 -27.21
C LYS A 56 -6.08 20.79 -28.70
N ARG A 57 -5.05 20.46 -29.50
CA ARG A 57 -5.16 20.19 -30.94
C ARG A 57 -5.79 18.82 -31.23
N THR A 58 -5.34 17.77 -30.54
CA THR A 58 -5.78 16.39 -30.83
C THR A 58 -7.05 15.98 -30.09
N PHE A 59 -7.26 16.50 -28.88
CA PHE A 59 -8.35 16.11 -27.98
C PHE A 59 -9.02 17.34 -27.37
N ASN A 60 -9.83 18.07 -28.16
CA ASN A 60 -10.53 19.27 -27.68
C ASN A 60 -11.44 19.00 -26.46
N ALA A 61 -12.00 17.80 -26.35
CA ALA A 61 -12.81 17.37 -25.22
C ALA A 61 -12.01 17.00 -23.95
N ALA A 62 -10.68 17.11 -23.96
CA ALA A 62 -9.84 16.82 -22.80
C ALA A 62 -9.29 18.11 -22.15
N LYS A 63 -9.19 18.10 -20.81
CA LYS A 63 -8.52 19.13 -20.02
C LYS A 63 -7.32 18.52 -19.30
N LEU A 64 -6.12 18.82 -19.77
CA LEU A 64 -4.87 18.33 -19.17
C LEU A 64 -4.58 19.05 -17.84
N ARG A 65 -4.22 18.29 -16.82
CA ARG A 65 -3.69 18.72 -15.53
C ARG A 65 -2.33 18.06 -15.34
N ILE A 66 -1.28 18.87 -15.35
CA ILE A 66 0.11 18.41 -15.17
C ILE A 66 0.55 18.73 -13.75
N THR A 67 1.07 17.74 -13.04
CA THR A 67 1.67 17.89 -11.72
C THR A 67 3.15 17.58 -11.81
N PHE A 68 4.00 18.55 -11.50
CA PHE A 68 5.44 18.33 -11.38
C PHE A 68 5.76 17.86 -9.96
N THR A 69 6.49 16.75 -9.85
CA THR A 69 6.90 16.16 -8.57
C THR A 69 8.42 16.17 -8.48
N SER A 70 8.95 16.65 -7.35
CA SER A 70 10.37 16.52 -7.06
C SER A 70 10.63 15.17 -6.39
N LYS A 71 11.74 14.50 -6.75
CA LYS A 71 12.22 13.37 -5.97
C LYS A 71 12.77 13.91 -4.65
N ASN A 72 12.28 13.38 -3.54
CA ASN A 72 12.83 13.72 -2.24
C ASN A 72 14.22 13.07 -2.14
N LEU A 73 15.28 13.88 -2.28
CA LEU A 73 16.68 13.41 -2.24
C LEU A 73 17.11 12.97 -0.83
N PHE A 74 16.34 13.36 0.20
CA PHE A 74 16.66 13.12 1.58
C PHE A 74 15.73 12.07 2.18
N SER A 75 16.15 10.81 2.20
CA SER A 75 15.60 9.82 3.12
C SER A 75 16.32 9.92 4.46
N VAL A 76 16.21 11.05 5.17
CA VAL A 76 16.78 11.12 6.53
C VAL A 76 15.91 10.25 7.43
N SER A 77 16.42 9.08 7.81
CA SER A 77 15.86 8.31 8.91
C SER A 77 16.21 9.06 10.22
N ILE A 78 15.47 10.14 10.51
CA ILE A 78 15.63 10.94 11.74
C ILE A 78 15.20 10.14 12.98
N LYS A 79 14.47 9.04 12.79
CA LYS A 79 13.99 8.20 13.89
C LYS A 79 15.08 7.24 14.36
N ASP A 80 15.19 7.12 15.68
CA ASP A 80 15.93 6.05 16.34
C ASP A 80 15.59 4.71 15.70
N LYS A 81 16.62 3.87 15.48
CA LYS A 81 16.40 2.48 15.06
C LYS A 81 15.66 1.79 16.19
N LEU A 82 14.34 1.61 16.03
CA LEU A 82 13.55 0.89 17.01
C LEU A 82 14.18 -0.49 17.26
N PRO A 83 14.28 -0.93 18.53
CA PRO A 83 14.78 -2.25 18.84
C PRO A 83 13.92 -3.30 18.12
N ARG A 84 14.58 -4.35 17.61
CA ARG A 84 13.94 -5.38 16.77
C ARG A 84 12.73 -6.04 17.43
N SER A 85 12.67 -6.02 18.76
CA SER A 85 11.56 -6.50 19.58
C SER A 85 10.24 -5.73 19.39
N VAL A 86 10.29 -4.49 18.88
CA VAL A 86 9.12 -3.64 18.59
C VAL A 86 8.72 -3.72 17.11
N ALA A 87 9.44 -4.48 16.29
CA ALA A 87 9.11 -4.66 14.89
C ALA A 87 7.68 -5.21 14.72
N SER A 88 6.89 -4.53 13.89
CA SER A 88 5.55 -4.95 13.47
C SER A 88 5.49 -5.03 11.95
N MET A 89 4.49 -5.74 11.41
CA MET A 89 4.39 -6.01 9.96
C MET A 89 5.67 -6.63 9.41
N CYS A 90 6.12 -7.69 10.07
CA CYS A 90 7.39 -8.34 9.80
C CYS A 90 7.23 -9.86 9.70
N ILE A 91 8.21 -10.50 9.08
CA ILE A 91 8.42 -11.93 9.11
C ILE A 91 9.54 -12.19 10.09
N TYR A 92 9.30 -13.08 11.02
CA TYR A 92 10.30 -13.50 11.98
C TYR A 92 10.53 -15.00 11.86
N GLN A 93 11.71 -15.40 12.29
CA GLN A 93 12.14 -16.77 12.40
C GLN A 93 12.39 -17.05 13.88
N PHE A 94 11.87 -18.18 14.34
CA PHE A 94 12.29 -18.81 15.58
C PHE A 94 13.25 -19.96 15.25
N THR A 95 14.31 -20.09 16.03
CA THR A 95 15.29 -21.17 15.92
C THR A 95 15.44 -21.81 17.29
N CYS A 96 15.15 -23.10 17.40
CA CYS A 96 15.35 -23.85 18.63
C CYS A 96 16.81 -24.27 18.79
N SER A 97 17.23 -24.60 20.01
CA SER A 97 18.56 -25.14 20.32
C SER A 97 18.89 -26.45 19.57
N CYS A 98 17.87 -27.24 19.19
CA CYS A 98 18.05 -28.43 18.34
C CYS A 98 18.15 -28.12 16.84
N GLY A 99 18.10 -26.85 16.46
CA GLY A 99 18.17 -26.42 15.06
C GLY A 99 16.83 -26.36 14.34
N ALA A 100 15.72 -26.81 14.96
CA ALA A 100 14.38 -26.71 14.36
C ALA A 100 13.97 -25.25 14.16
N ARG A 101 13.41 -24.94 12.99
CA ARG A 101 13.06 -23.57 12.59
C ARG A 101 11.56 -23.42 12.43
N TYR A 102 11.08 -22.23 12.78
CA TYR A 102 9.71 -21.79 12.52
C TYR A 102 9.73 -20.42 11.86
N ILE A 103 8.90 -20.19 10.85
CA ILE A 103 8.79 -18.92 10.15
C ILE A 103 7.33 -18.49 10.13
N CYS A 104 7.07 -17.25 10.54
CA CYS A 104 5.72 -16.72 10.54
C CYS A 104 5.73 -15.22 10.36
N ARG A 105 4.61 -14.71 9.84
CA ARG A 105 4.33 -13.28 9.82
C ARG A 105 3.72 -12.77 11.12
N SER A 106 4.08 -11.56 11.50
CA SER A 106 3.41 -10.79 12.52
C SER A 106 2.90 -9.45 12.00
N GLN A 107 1.60 -9.21 12.20
CA GLN A 107 1.01 -7.87 12.09
C GLN A 107 1.17 -7.07 13.40
N ARG A 108 1.31 -7.75 14.54
CA ARG A 108 1.53 -7.16 15.87
C ARG A 108 3.04 -6.95 16.11
N SER A 109 3.42 -6.35 17.23
CA SER A 109 4.84 -6.33 17.62
C SER A 109 5.36 -7.75 17.82
N LEU A 110 6.62 -8.00 17.47
CA LEU A 110 7.28 -9.28 17.68
C LEU A 110 7.22 -9.69 19.16
N SER A 111 7.48 -8.77 20.09
CA SER A 111 7.34 -9.00 21.53
C SER A 111 5.96 -9.54 21.95
N THR A 112 4.88 -9.05 21.32
CA THR A 112 3.53 -9.54 21.60
C THR A 112 3.36 -10.97 21.08
N ARG A 113 3.87 -11.27 19.89
CA ARG A 113 3.82 -12.64 19.34
C ARG A 113 4.64 -13.63 20.15
N ILE A 114 5.82 -13.24 20.63
CA ILE A 114 6.64 -14.12 21.47
C ILE A 114 5.88 -14.50 22.74
N ARG A 115 5.19 -13.55 23.39
CA ARG A 115 4.35 -13.85 24.57
C ARG A 115 3.13 -14.73 24.26
N GLU A 116 2.60 -14.67 23.04
CA GLU A 116 1.53 -15.56 22.59
C GLU A 116 2.06 -17.00 22.37
N HIS A 117 3.28 -17.15 21.86
CA HIS A 117 3.93 -18.46 21.67
C HIS A 117 4.41 -19.06 22.99
N ILE A 118 5.01 -18.24 23.84
CA ILE A 118 5.65 -18.63 25.11
C ILE A 118 4.98 -17.84 26.24
N PRO A 119 3.81 -18.29 26.71
CA PRO A 119 3.11 -17.61 27.78
C PRO A 119 3.81 -17.82 29.12
N VAL A 120 3.62 -16.88 30.05
CA VAL A 120 4.29 -16.88 31.38
C VAL A 120 4.09 -18.19 32.15
N TRP A 121 2.92 -18.82 32.00
CA TRP A 121 2.61 -20.07 32.69
C TRP A 121 3.46 -21.26 32.21
N PHE A 122 4.04 -21.20 31.01
CA PHE A 122 4.96 -22.22 30.49
C PHE A 122 6.18 -22.38 31.42
N TYR A 123 6.78 -21.27 31.83
CA TYR A 123 7.90 -21.26 32.79
C TYR A 123 7.50 -21.67 34.21
N LYS A 124 6.19 -21.62 34.53
CA LYS A 124 5.66 -22.05 35.82
C LYS A 124 5.34 -23.54 35.88
N GLY A 125 5.52 -24.28 34.77
CA GLY A 125 5.19 -25.71 34.69
C GLY A 125 3.69 -26.01 34.74
N GLU A 126 2.83 -25.01 34.50
CA GLU A 126 1.38 -25.24 34.44
C GLU A 126 1.01 -25.93 33.12
N LYS A 127 0.13 -26.94 33.16
CA LYS A 127 -0.38 -27.58 31.95
C LYS A 127 -1.65 -26.86 31.47
N LYS A 128 -1.58 -26.22 30.30
CA LYS A 128 -2.72 -25.61 29.60
C LYS A 128 -2.73 -26.02 28.14
N ALA A 129 -3.80 -25.66 27.43
CA ALA A 129 -3.94 -25.95 26.01
C ALA A 129 -2.75 -25.41 25.19
N ILE A 130 -2.24 -26.26 24.30
CA ILE A 130 -1.15 -25.93 23.37
C ILE A 130 -1.64 -24.83 22.42
N GLN A 131 -0.91 -23.72 22.37
CA GLN A 131 -1.33 -22.53 21.61
C GLN A 131 -0.60 -22.35 20.27
N SER A 132 0.50 -23.07 20.03
CA SER A 132 1.26 -22.96 18.78
C SER A 132 2.21 -24.14 18.56
N SER A 133 2.69 -24.32 17.33
CA SER A 133 3.69 -25.36 17.00
C SER A 133 5.05 -25.14 17.68
N ILE A 134 5.44 -23.88 17.95
CA ILE A 134 6.61 -23.58 18.78
C ILE A 134 6.39 -24.16 20.18
N HIS A 135 5.22 -23.89 20.77
CA HIS A 135 4.90 -24.35 22.12
C HIS A 135 4.88 -25.87 22.22
N GLU A 136 4.24 -26.54 21.26
CA GLU A 136 4.21 -28.00 21.14
C GLU A 136 5.62 -28.58 21.08
N HIS A 137 6.46 -28.06 20.18
CA HIS A 137 7.83 -28.50 20.01
C HIS A 137 8.69 -28.33 21.27
N LEU A 138 8.53 -27.23 22.01
CA LEU A 138 9.27 -27.00 23.24
C LEU A 138 8.89 -28.00 24.34
N ILE A 139 7.61 -28.41 24.41
CA ILE A 139 7.16 -29.46 25.33
C ILE A 139 7.75 -30.81 24.91
N ASP A 140 7.60 -31.18 23.63
CA ASP A 140 8.00 -32.50 23.12
C ASP A 140 9.51 -32.73 23.24
N CYS A 141 10.31 -31.68 23.03
CA CYS A 141 11.76 -31.76 23.12
C CYS A 141 12.32 -31.35 24.49
N ASN A 142 11.48 -30.91 25.43
CA ASN A 142 11.89 -30.37 26.73
C ASN A 142 13.00 -29.30 26.62
N HIS A 143 12.89 -28.42 25.62
CA HIS A 143 13.86 -27.37 25.36
C HIS A 143 13.42 -26.05 26.00
N SER A 144 14.40 -25.28 26.47
CA SER A 144 14.21 -23.88 26.86
C SER A 144 14.40 -22.96 25.65
N THR A 145 13.91 -21.73 25.74
CA THR A 145 14.04 -20.71 24.71
C THR A 145 14.35 -19.38 25.37
N ASP A 146 15.29 -18.62 24.80
CA ASP A 146 15.50 -17.22 25.11
C ASP A 146 14.76 -16.32 24.09
N PRO A 147 13.70 -15.61 24.52
CA PRO A 147 12.95 -14.66 23.69
C PRO A 147 13.78 -13.64 22.91
N GLN A 148 14.98 -13.27 23.39
CA GLN A 148 15.79 -12.23 22.76
C GLN A 148 16.72 -12.76 21.67
N SER A 149 17.25 -13.97 21.82
CA SER A 149 18.22 -14.56 20.89
C SER A 149 17.57 -15.53 19.88
N ASP A 150 16.58 -16.31 20.31
CA ASP A 150 15.99 -17.36 19.47
C ASP A 150 14.98 -16.82 18.45
N PHE A 151 14.49 -15.59 18.64
CA PHE A 151 13.59 -14.91 17.72
C PHE A 151 14.31 -13.81 16.93
N LYS A 152 14.35 -13.98 15.60
CA LYS A 152 15.00 -13.04 14.69
C LYS A 152 14.04 -12.51 13.65
N VAL A 153 14.03 -11.19 13.46
CA VAL A 153 13.32 -10.57 12.32
C VAL A 153 14.10 -10.88 11.04
N VAL A 154 13.45 -11.55 10.08
CA VAL A 154 14.02 -11.89 8.76
C VAL A 154 13.74 -10.78 7.77
N TYR A 155 12.51 -10.27 7.76
CA TYR A 155 12.07 -9.25 6.81
C TYR A 155 11.06 -8.29 7.43
N MET A 156 11.13 -7.01 7.07
CA MET A 156 10.18 -5.98 7.52
C MET A 156 9.57 -5.25 6.33
N ILE A 157 8.27 -5.01 6.40
CA ILE A 157 7.58 -4.22 5.39
C ILE A 157 7.64 -2.75 5.75
N HIS A 158 8.23 -1.97 4.84
CA HIS A 158 8.32 -0.52 4.94
C HIS A 158 6.96 0.13 5.28
N SER A 159 7.00 1.10 6.20
CA SER A 159 5.82 1.83 6.68
C SER A 159 5.19 2.76 5.64
N ASN A 160 5.90 3.06 4.56
CA ASN A 160 5.50 4.05 3.55
C ASN A 160 4.40 3.53 2.61
N LEU A 161 4.02 2.25 2.73
CA LEU A 161 2.99 1.62 1.91
C LEU A 161 1.61 1.66 2.59
N PRO A 162 0.51 1.80 1.83
CA PRO A 162 -0.85 1.61 2.34
C PRO A 162 -1.04 0.28 3.08
N ARG A 163 -1.83 0.27 4.16
CA ARG A 163 -2.03 -0.90 5.03
C ARG A 163 -2.44 -2.16 4.27
N PHE A 164 -3.34 -2.04 3.29
CA PHE A 164 -3.81 -3.18 2.50
C PHE A 164 -2.69 -3.83 1.67
N LEU A 165 -1.79 -3.02 1.09
CA LEU A 165 -0.63 -3.53 0.35
C LEU A 165 0.37 -4.19 1.30
N ARG A 166 0.60 -3.58 2.48
CA ARG A 166 1.48 -4.18 3.49
C ARG A 166 1.01 -5.57 3.90
N ILE A 167 -0.28 -5.76 4.13
CA ILE A 167 -0.84 -7.07 4.50
C ILE A 167 -0.68 -8.09 3.36
N LYS A 168 -0.92 -7.68 2.10
CA LYS A 168 -0.73 -8.56 0.93
C LYS A 168 0.73 -8.98 0.76
N LEU A 169 1.65 -8.01 0.78
CA LEU A 169 3.08 -8.26 0.70
C LEU A 169 3.57 -9.16 1.83
N LEU A 170 3.01 -9.03 3.03
CA LEU A 170 3.38 -9.87 4.16
C LEU A 170 3.03 -11.34 3.95
N LYS A 171 1.86 -11.61 3.37
CA LYS A 171 1.45 -12.98 3.03
C LYS A 171 2.34 -13.58 1.93
N ILE A 172 2.65 -12.78 0.90
CA ILE A 172 3.50 -13.20 -0.21
C ILE A 172 4.91 -13.50 0.30
N ALA A 173 5.50 -12.57 1.04
CA ALA A 173 6.84 -12.73 1.58
C ALA A 173 6.92 -13.90 2.56
N GLU A 174 5.89 -14.15 3.38
CA GLU A 174 5.81 -15.34 4.24
C GLU A 174 5.85 -16.63 3.41
N ALA A 175 4.99 -16.73 2.39
CA ALA A 175 4.92 -17.91 1.55
C ALA A 175 6.26 -18.18 0.83
N LEU A 176 6.89 -17.12 0.30
CA LEU A 176 8.20 -17.23 -0.34
C LEU A 176 9.28 -17.67 0.66
N THR A 177 9.30 -17.09 1.85
CA THR A 177 10.30 -17.41 2.88
C THR A 177 10.15 -18.87 3.35
N ILE A 178 8.92 -19.35 3.56
CA ILE A 178 8.66 -20.76 3.91
C ILE A 178 9.06 -21.69 2.77
N HIS A 179 8.74 -21.32 1.53
CA HIS A 179 9.10 -22.12 0.35
C HIS A 179 10.61 -22.26 0.18
N GLU A 180 11.36 -21.18 0.40
CA GLU A 180 12.81 -21.13 0.27
C GLU A 180 13.52 -21.87 1.42
N LEU A 181 13.11 -21.61 2.67
CA LEU A 181 13.82 -22.11 3.86
C LEU A 181 13.29 -23.45 4.38
N LYS A 182 12.12 -23.90 3.93
CA LYS A 182 11.47 -25.17 4.32
C LYS A 182 11.57 -25.50 5.83
N PRO A 183 11.17 -24.57 6.72
CA PRO A 183 11.27 -24.76 8.17
C PRO A 183 10.43 -25.95 8.68
N GLU A 184 11.00 -26.73 9.60
CA GLU A 184 10.41 -27.98 10.10
C GLU A 184 9.11 -27.77 10.87
N LEU A 185 9.03 -26.68 11.65
CA LEU A 185 7.90 -26.40 12.54
C LEU A 185 6.73 -25.72 11.82
N CYS A 186 6.89 -25.36 10.53
CA CYS A 186 5.83 -24.82 9.71
C CYS A 186 5.03 -25.95 9.06
N VAL A 187 4.12 -26.54 9.81
CA VAL A 187 3.16 -27.50 9.25
C VAL A 187 2.15 -26.73 8.42
N GLN A 188 2.39 -26.63 7.10
CA GLN A 188 1.35 -26.19 6.18
C GLN A 188 0.20 -27.21 6.27
N LYS A 189 -1.01 -26.73 6.51
CA LYS A 189 -2.21 -27.58 6.33
C LYS A 189 -2.16 -28.07 4.90
N LYS A 190 -1.85 -29.36 4.69
CA LYS A 190 -2.07 -30.02 3.41
C LYS A 190 -3.58 -29.96 3.16
N TYR A 191 -4.03 -28.99 2.38
CA TYR A 191 -5.36 -29.04 1.80
C TYR A 191 -5.31 -30.14 0.75
N VAL A 192 -5.42 -31.39 1.19
CA VAL A 192 -5.71 -32.50 0.30
C VAL A 192 -7.17 -32.35 -0.09
N LEU A 193 -7.46 -31.44 -1.01
CA LEU A 193 -8.66 -31.56 -1.83
C LEU A 193 -8.35 -32.69 -2.81
N SER A 194 -8.65 -33.92 -2.39
CA SER A 194 -8.81 -35.01 -3.33
C SER A 194 -9.93 -34.61 -4.27
N LEU A 195 -9.58 -34.09 -5.45
CA LEU A 195 -10.53 -33.93 -6.54
C LEU A 195 -10.99 -35.33 -6.92
N SER A 196 -12.08 -35.80 -6.32
CA SER A 196 -12.84 -36.94 -6.81
C SER A 196 -13.51 -36.49 -8.10
N LEU A 197 -12.72 -36.43 -9.17
CA LEU A 197 -13.26 -36.20 -10.51
C LEU A 197 -14.03 -37.47 -10.88
N PRO A 198 -15.33 -37.36 -11.20
CA PRO A 198 -16.07 -38.45 -11.79
C PRO A 198 -15.61 -38.53 -13.24
N TRP A 199 -14.49 -39.21 -13.50
CA TRP A 199 -14.20 -39.63 -14.85
C TRP A 199 -15.05 -40.88 -15.16
N PRO A 200 -15.68 -40.96 -16.35
CA PRO A 200 -16.40 -42.14 -16.81
C PRO A 200 -15.47 -43.33 -17.12
#